data_AF-A7TUX1-F1
#
_entry.id   AF-A7TUX1-F1
#
_cell.length_a   1.000
_cell.length_b   1.000
_cell.length_c   1.000
_cell.angle_alpha   90.00
_cell.angle_beta   90.00
_cell.angle_gamma   90.00
#
_symmetry.space_group_name_H-M   'P 1'
#
loop_
_entity.id
_entity.type
_entity.pdbx_description
1 polymer ?
#
loop_
_entity_poly.entity_id
_entity_poly.type
_entity_poly.pdbx_seq_one_letter_code
_entity_poly.pdbx_strand_id
1 'polypeptide(L)'
;MTPRPIRLRPWLVRALIPPQRIGTYILYTAAGRPTYIGRSDTDIRRRLLRHCTDRHGDYFTYDVHPSVAGAYDVECALFHLLAPHVSNRIHPDRPDFHPTPCAFCLPGQRAARQTRLHTQAQGRHESLPTDAS
;
A
#
# COMPACT_ATOMS: atom_id res chain seq x y z
N MET A 1 5.30 -15.78 -0.54
CA MET A 1 4.18 -15.88 0.41
C MET A 1 3.27 -14.69 0.20
N THR A 2 1.98 -14.90 -0.07
CA THR A 2 1.01 -13.80 -0.15
C THR A 2 0.64 -13.40 1.28
N PRO A 3 0.87 -12.15 1.72
CA PRO A 3 0.54 -11.77 3.09
C PRO A 3 -0.96 -11.93 3.33
N ARG A 4 -1.32 -12.62 4.41
CA ARG A 4 -2.71 -12.87 4.77
C ARG A 4 -3.20 -11.73 5.68
N PRO A 5 -4.21 -10.93 5.28
CA PRO A 5 -4.69 -9.82 6.08
C PRO A 5 -5.17 -10.28 7.47
N ILE A 6 -4.82 -9.50 8.50
CA ILE A 6 -5.14 -9.77 9.91
C ILE A 6 -6.35 -8.93 10.31
N ARG A 7 -7.24 -9.47 11.14
CA ARG A 7 -8.46 -8.74 11.53
C ARG A 7 -8.11 -7.45 12.27
N LEU A 8 -8.70 -6.33 11.86
CA LEU A 8 -8.45 -5.02 12.47
C LEU A 8 -9.18 -4.94 13.82
N ARG A 9 -8.48 -5.35 14.89
CA ARG A 9 -8.97 -5.33 16.27
C ARG A 9 -7.90 -4.73 17.19
N PRO A 10 -8.28 -3.89 18.17
CA PRO A 10 -7.31 -3.21 19.03
C PRO A 10 -6.33 -4.16 19.71
N TRP A 11 -6.80 -5.29 20.22
CA TRP A 11 -5.94 -6.25 20.93
C TRP A 11 -4.94 -6.94 19.99
N LEU A 12 -5.34 -7.31 18.76
CA LEU A 12 -4.44 -7.91 17.76
C LEU A 12 -3.34 -6.92 17.36
N VAL A 13 -3.72 -5.66 17.11
CA VAL A 13 -2.76 -4.59 16.80
C VAL A 13 -1.73 -4.44 17.94
N ARG A 14 -2.18 -4.45 19.20
CA ARG A 14 -1.28 -4.33 20.36
C ARG A 14 -0.39 -5.56 20.57
N ALA A 15 -0.90 -6.75 20.26
CA ALA A 15 -0.16 -8.01 20.43
C ALA A 15 0.93 -8.19 19.37
N LEU A 16 0.67 -7.75 18.13
CA LEU A 16 1.57 -7.97 16.99
C LEU A 16 2.57 -6.84 16.78
N ILE A 17 2.23 -5.62 17.18
CA ILE A 17 3.00 -4.44 16.87
C ILE A 17 3.44 -3.76 18.17
N PRO A 18 4.74 -3.78 18.49
CA PRO A 18 5.30 -3.00 19.58
C PRO A 18 5.01 -1.49 19.39
N PRO A 19 4.93 -0.71 20.47
CA PRO A 19 4.82 0.75 20.35
C PRO A 19 6.08 1.34 19.69
N GLN A 20 5.98 2.59 19.23
CA GLN A 20 7.10 3.37 18.69
C GLN A 20 7.82 2.73 17.48
N ARG A 21 7.05 2.10 16.59
CA ARG A 21 7.56 1.54 15.34
C ARG A 21 7.18 2.42 14.17
N ILE A 22 8.17 2.72 13.32
CA ILE A 22 7.98 3.30 11.99
C ILE A 22 7.43 2.19 11.08
N GLY A 23 6.53 2.54 10.17
CA GLY A 23 5.97 1.52 9.29
C GLY A 23 4.93 2.02 8.30
N THR A 24 4.50 1.10 7.44
CA THR A 24 3.37 1.26 6.51
C THR A 24 2.29 0.25 6.83
N TYR A 25 1.07 0.53 6.42
CA TYR A 25 -0.06 -0.39 6.56
C TYR A 25 -1.04 -0.23 5.40
N ILE A 26 -1.80 -1.30 5.16
CA ILE A 26 -2.91 -1.33 4.21
C ILE A 26 -4.13 -1.85 4.97
N LEU A 27 -5.27 -1.17 4.81
CA LEU A 27 -6.57 -1.64 5.31
C LEU A 27 -7.34 -2.33 4.20
N TYR A 28 -8.16 -3.29 4.57
CA TYR A 28 -8.96 -4.08 3.64
C TYR A 28 -10.40 -4.23 4.13
N THR A 29 -11.33 -4.39 3.19
CA THR A 29 -12.70 -4.83 3.48
C THR A 29 -12.74 -6.31 3.88
N ALA A 30 -13.89 -6.77 4.37
CA ALA A 30 -14.15 -8.17 4.62
C ALA A 30 -14.05 -9.06 3.37
N ALA A 31 -14.27 -8.49 2.19
CA ALA A 31 -14.08 -9.16 0.90
C ALA A 31 -12.61 -9.17 0.43
N GLY A 32 -11.68 -8.69 1.25
CA GLY A 32 -10.24 -8.68 0.94
C GLY A 32 -9.80 -7.59 -0.04
N ARG A 33 -10.63 -6.58 -0.30
CA ARG A 33 -10.27 -5.46 -1.19
C ARG A 33 -9.53 -4.38 -0.40
N PRO A 34 -8.39 -3.86 -0.89
CA PRO A 34 -7.70 -2.77 -0.22
C PRO A 34 -8.58 -1.51 -0.21
N THR A 35 -8.63 -0.78 0.90
CA THR A 35 -9.45 0.43 1.06
C THR A 35 -8.65 1.66 1.41
N TYR A 36 -7.50 1.49 2.05
CA TYR A 36 -6.70 2.60 2.54
C TYR A 36 -5.24 2.18 2.68
N ILE A 37 -4.32 3.08 2.35
CA ILE A 37 -2.89 2.92 2.60
C ILE A 37 -2.45 4.03 3.53
N GLY A 38 -1.58 3.74 4.48
CA GLY A 38 -0.97 4.80 5.26
C GLY A 38 0.39 4.43 5.84
N ARG A 39 1.02 5.45 6.41
CA ARG A 39 2.31 5.37 7.08
C ARG A 39 2.24 5.98 8.48
N SER A 40 3.21 5.61 9.31
CA SER A 40 3.59 6.40 10.48
C SER A 40 5.10 6.48 10.62
N ASP A 41 5.55 7.69 10.93
CA ASP A 41 6.96 8.06 11.08
C ASP A 41 7.47 7.80 12.50
N THR A 42 6.58 7.37 13.41
CA THR A 42 6.86 7.27 14.84
C THR A 42 6.17 6.07 15.47
N ASP A 43 4.87 5.86 15.18
CA ASP A 43 4.10 4.78 15.80
C ASP A 43 2.93 4.29 14.92
N ILE A 44 3.18 3.24 14.13
CA ILE A 44 2.14 2.60 13.32
C ILE A 44 1.05 1.93 14.14
N ARG A 45 1.38 1.41 15.33
CA ARG A 45 0.39 0.82 16.23
C ARG A 45 -0.63 1.89 16.60
N ARG A 46 -0.19 3.10 16.96
CA ARG A 46 -1.08 4.23 17.28
C ARG A 46 -2.00 4.59 16.11
N ARG A 47 -1.47 4.61 14.87
CA ARG A 47 -2.27 4.86 13.66
C ARG A 47 -3.32 3.76 13.41
N LEU A 48 -2.93 2.49 13.49
CA LEU A 48 -3.85 1.36 13.30
C LEU A 48 -4.93 1.30 14.39
N LEU A 49 -4.57 1.61 15.65
CA LEU A 49 -5.54 1.69 16.73
C LEU A 49 -6.60 2.78 16.50
N ARG A 50 -6.24 3.89 15.88
CA ARG A 50 -7.20 4.92 15.47
C ARG A 50 -8.20 4.37 14.45
N HIS A 51 -7.71 3.66 13.44
CA HIS A 51 -8.57 3.01 12.44
C HIS A 51 -9.49 1.93 13.04
N CYS A 52 -9.08 1.25 14.12
CA CYS A 52 -9.98 0.36 14.86
C CYS A 52 -11.18 1.10 15.43
N THR A 53 -10.98 2.32 15.94
CA THR A 53 -12.03 3.17 16.52
C THR A 53 -12.95 3.72 15.43
N ASP A 54 -12.34 4.23 14.35
CA ASP A 54 -13.05 4.92 13.26
C ASP A 54 -13.75 3.94 12.29
N ARG A 55 -13.48 2.63 12.41
CA ARG A 55 -14.02 1.54 11.57
C ARG A 55 -13.75 1.72 10.06
N HIS A 56 -12.57 2.21 9.71
CA HIS A 56 -12.14 2.42 8.31
C HIS A 56 -11.72 1.14 7.54
N GLY A 57 -11.85 -0.05 8.15
CA GLY A 57 -11.56 -1.33 7.52
C GLY A 57 -11.85 -2.53 8.43
N ASP A 58 -11.87 -3.72 7.84
CA ASP A 58 -12.13 -4.98 8.54
C ASP A 58 -10.84 -5.75 8.86
N TYR A 59 -9.85 -5.62 7.98
CA TYR A 59 -8.55 -6.29 8.06
C TYR A 59 -7.41 -5.33 7.75
N PHE A 60 -6.19 -5.70 8.11
CA PHE A 60 -4.98 -4.94 7.81
C PHE A 60 -3.78 -5.83 7.53
N THR A 61 -2.81 -5.29 6.79
CA THR A 61 -1.42 -5.75 6.74
C THR A 61 -0.53 -4.58 7.15
N TYR A 62 0.71 -4.88 7.57
CA TYR A 62 1.67 -3.87 7.99
C TYR A 62 3.09 -4.33 7.71
N ASP A 63 3.97 -3.35 7.51
CA ASP A 63 5.42 -3.54 7.46
C ASP A 63 6.07 -2.54 8.42
N VAL A 64 7.06 -3.02 9.17
CA VAL A 64 7.89 -2.17 10.04
C VAL A 64 9.14 -1.78 9.27
N HIS A 65 9.48 -0.50 9.30
CA HIS A 65 10.62 0.06 8.59
C HIS A 65 11.68 0.57 9.56
N PRO A 66 12.98 0.49 9.20
CA PRO A 66 14.05 1.00 10.04
C PRO A 66 14.18 2.53 9.96
N SER A 67 13.60 3.17 8.94
CA SER A 67 13.69 4.62 8.74
C SER A 67 12.39 5.21 8.18
N VAL A 68 12.18 6.48 8.47
CA VAL A 68 11.04 7.27 7.95
C VAL A 68 11.11 7.36 6.42
N ALA A 69 12.31 7.47 5.87
CA ALA A 69 12.56 7.49 4.44
C ALA A 69 12.13 6.19 3.74
N GLY A 70 12.57 5.04 4.26
CA GLY A 70 12.15 3.75 3.71
C GLY A 70 10.63 3.54 3.79
N ALA A 71 10.01 3.97 4.89
CA ALA A 71 8.56 3.92 5.01
C ALA A 71 7.85 4.81 3.98
N TYR A 72 8.38 6.01 3.71
CA TYR A 72 7.85 6.93 2.70
C TYR A 72 7.95 6.33 1.29
N ASP A 73 9.11 5.78 0.92
CA ASP A 73 9.32 5.15 -0.38
C ASP A 73 8.36 3.98 -0.61
N VAL A 74 8.14 3.14 0.41
CA VAL A 74 7.19 2.03 0.37
C VAL A 74 5.74 2.53 0.28
N GLU A 75 5.36 3.55 1.06
CA GLU A 75 4.03 4.16 0.96
C GLU A 75 3.76 4.73 -0.44
N CYS A 76 4.75 5.41 -1.02
CA CYS A 76 4.67 5.91 -2.40
C CYS A 76 4.52 4.78 -3.42
N ALA A 77 5.27 3.69 -3.27
CA ALA A 77 5.14 2.51 -4.13
C ALA A 77 3.72 1.92 -4.05
N LEU A 78 3.21 1.73 -2.83
CA LEU A 78 1.86 1.23 -2.56
C LEU A 78 0.79 2.16 -3.13
N PHE A 79 0.92 3.47 -2.93
CA PHE A 79 0.03 4.47 -3.50
C PHE A 79 -0.03 4.35 -5.02
N HIS A 80 1.10 4.29 -5.71
CA HIS A 80 1.09 4.19 -7.17
C HIS A 80 0.61 2.85 -7.71
N LEU A 81 0.69 1.78 -6.91
CA LEU A 81 0.15 0.47 -7.24
C LEU A 81 -1.37 0.38 -7.02
N LEU A 82 -1.87 0.97 -5.94
CA LEU A 82 -3.22 0.73 -5.42
C LEU A 82 -4.14 1.96 -5.46
N ALA A 83 -3.65 3.16 -5.78
CA ALA A 83 -4.45 4.40 -5.82
C ALA A 83 -5.80 4.29 -6.55
N PRO A 84 -5.94 3.56 -7.68
CA PRO A 84 -7.25 3.37 -8.32
C PRO A 84 -8.27 2.62 -7.47
N HIS A 85 -7.82 1.89 -6.45
CA HIS A 85 -8.61 0.97 -5.64
C HIS A 85 -8.81 1.42 -4.19
N VAL A 86 -8.05 2.42 -3.73
CA VAL A 86 -8.11 2.90 -2.34
C VAL A 86 -8.73 4.29 -2.21
N SER A 87 -9.18 4.62 -1.01
CA SER A 87 -9.88 5.88 -0.69
C SER A 87 -8.95 7.08 -0.56
N ASN A 88 -7.70 6.89 -0.10
CA ASN A 88 -6.75 7.99 0.02
C ASN A 88 -6.18 8.35 -1.36
N ARG A 89 -6.70 9.44 -1.93
CA ARG A 89 -6.34 9.96 -3.27
C ARG A 89 -5.18 10.96 -3.26
N ILE A 90 -4.80 11.43 -2.09
CA ILE A 90 -3.70 12.37 -1.91
C ILE A 90 -2.41 11.57 -1.84
N HIS A 91 -1.44 11.94 -2.68
CA HIS A 91 -0.12 11.32 -2.69
C HIS A 91 0.58 11.54 -1.33
N PRO A 92 1.37 10.56 -0.83
CA PRO A 92 2.10 10.72 0.42
C PRO A 92 2.96 11.98 0.47
N ASP A 93 2.87 12.70 1.59
CA ASP A 93 3.73 13.85 1.85
C ASP A 93 5.16 13.40 2.13
N ARG A 94 6.11 14.11 1.51
CA ARG A 94 7.54 13.87 1.69
C ARG A 94 7.96 14.29 3.10
N PRO A 95 8.67 13.45 3.87
CA PRO A 95 9.31 13.87 5.12
C PRO A 95 10.33 14.98 4.86
N ASP A 96 10.44 15.96 5.77
CA ASP A 96 11.29 17.15 5.58
C ASP A 96 12.75 16.83 5.20
N PHE A 97 13.31 15.77 5.82
CA PHE A 97 14.70 15.35 5.62
C PHE A 97 14.90 14.32 4.49
N HIS A 98 13.86 14.00 3.71
CA HIS A 98 13.98 13.01 2.65
C HIS A 98 14.77 13.58 1.45
N PRO A 99 15.86 12.93 1.00
CA PRO A 99 16.80 13.53 0.05
C PRO A 99 16.20 13.72 -1.35
N THR A 100 15.21 12.91 -1.72
CA THR A 100 14.64 12.89 -3.06
C THR A 100 13.12 13.00 -3.07
N PRO A 101 12.52 13.58 -4.12
CA PRO A 101 11.08 13.44 -4.36
C PRO A 101 10.72 11.97 -4.65
N CYS A 102 9.43 11.63 -4.55
CA CYS A 102 8.93 10.29 -4.86
C CYS A 102 9.45 9.80 -6.23
N ALA A 103 10.17 8.68 -6.21
CA ALA A 103 10.79 8.09 -7.41
C ALA A 103 9.76 7.74 -8.49
N PHE A 104 8.54 7.36 -8.10
CA PHE A 104 7.45 6.97 -9.01
C PHE A 104 6.74 8.17 -9.65
N CYS A 105 6.93 9.37 -9.10
CA CYS A 105 6.40 10.60 -9.69
C CYS A 105 7.31 11.19 -10.77
N LEU A 106 8.58 10.79 -10.82
CA LEU A 106 9.53 11.29 -11.81
C LEU A 106 9.07 10.98 -13.24
N PRO A 107 9.18 11.93 -14.20
CA PRO A 107 8.67 11.74 -15.56
C PRO A 107 9.16 10.46 -16.24
N GLY A 108 10.47 10.16 -16.15
CA GLY A 108 11.05 8.95 -16.74
C GLY A 108 10.48 7.65 -16.16
N GLN A 109 10.21 7.62 -14.85
CA GLN A 109 9.64 6.45 -14.18
C GLN A 109 8.14 6.30 -14.47
N ARG A 110 7.40 7.41 -14.61
CA ARG A 110 5.99 7.39 -15.04
C ARG A 110 5.85 6.78 -16.43
N ALA A 111 6.67 7.22 -17.39
CA ALA A 111 6.66 6.67 -18.75
C ALA A 111 6.97 5.17 -18.75
N ALA A 112 8.04 4.75 -18.08
CA ALA A 112 8.44 3.34 -17.99
C ALA A 112 7.37 2.45 -17.32
N ARG A 113 6.58 2.99 -16.38
CA ARG A 113 5.45 2.26 -15.76
C ARG A 113 4.27 2.13 -16.73
N GLN A 114 3.90 3.20 -17.41
CA GLN A 114 2.79 3.20 -18.36
C GLN A 114 3.05 2.21 -19.50
N THR A 115 4.26 2.22 -20.09
CA THR A 115 4.64 1.27 -21.14
C THR A 115 4.46 -0.18 -20.66
N ARG A 116 4.94 -0.53 -19.46
CA ARG A 116 4.82 -1.88 -18.91
C ARG A 116 3.37 -2.30 -18.66
N LEU A 117 2.53 -1.40 -18.13
CA LEU A 117 1.11 -1.68 -17.93
C LEU A 117 0.38 -1.88 -19.26
N HIS A 118 0.71 -1.08 -20.29
CA HIS A 118 0.14 -1.25 -21.63
C HIS A 118 0.57 -2.55 -22.30
N THR A 119 1.85 -2.92 -22.22
CA THR A 119 2.35 -4.19 -22.76
C THR A 119 1.72 -5.41 -22.06
N GLN A 120 1.51 -5.35 -20.75
CA GLN A 120 0.84 -6.43 -20.01
C GLN A 120 -0.66 -6.55 -20.30
N ALA A 121 -1.34 -5.44 -20.63
CA ALA A 121 -2.74 -5.45 -21.04
C ALA A 121 -2.92 -6.06 -22.44
N GLN A 122 -1.95 -5.82 -23.34
CA GLN A 122 -1.97 -6.35 -24.71
C GLN A 122 -1.61 -7.85 -24.77
N GLY A 123 -0.66 -8.31 -23.94
CA GLY A 123 -0.26 -9.73 -23.89
C GLY A 123 -1.29 -10.69 -23.26
N ARG A 124 -2.39 -10.19 -22.67
CA ARG A 124 -3.51 -11.03 -22.20
C ARG A 124 -4.57 -11.29 -23.27
N HIS A 125 -4.47 -10.67 -24.44
CA HIS A 125 -5.50 -10.77 -25.48
C HIS A 125 -5.20 -11.80 -26.57
N GLU A 126 -4.01 -12.42 -26.57
CA GLU A 126 -3.59 -13.45 -27.53
C GLU A 126 -3.36 -14.79 -26.82
N SER A 127 -4.43 -15.51 -26.52
CA SER A 127 -4.39 -16.98 -26.32
C SER A 127 -5.80 -17.56 -26.36
N LEU A 128 -6.33 -17.68 -27.58
CA LEU A 128 -7.34 -18.67 -27.95
C LEU A 128 -7.27 -18.85 -29.48
N PRO A 129 -6.54 -19.83 -30.00
CA PRO A 129 -6.88 -20.41 -31.29
C PRO A 129 -8.07 -21.35 -31.06
N THR A 130 -9.18 -20.98 -31.68
CA THR A 130 -10.40 -21.78 -31.81
C THR A 130 -10.08 -23.00 -32.69
N ASP A 131 -9.95 -24.18 -32.08
CA ASP A 131 -10.19 -25.44 -32.79
C ASP A 131 -11.67 -25.49 -33.15
N ALA A 132 -12.02 -25.53 -34.44
CA ALA A 132 -13.14 -26.32 -34.96
C ALA A 132 -13.35 -26.11 -36.47
N SER A 133 -13.31 -27.24 -37.18
CA SER A 133 -13.95 -27.61 -38.46
C SER A 133 -13.21 -27.28 -39.75
#